data_AF-A0AAV2PM46-F1
#
_entry.id   AF-A0AAV2PM46-F1
#
_cell.length_a   1.000
_cell.length_b   1.000
_cell.length_c   1.000
_cell.angle_alpha   90.00
_cell.angle_beta   90.00
_cell.angle_gamma   90.00
#
_symmetry.space_group_name_H-M   'P 1'
#
loop_
_entity.id
_entity.type
_entity.pdbx_description
1 polymer ?
#
loop_
_entity_poly.entity_id
_entity_poly.type
_entity_poly.pdbx_seq_one_letter_code
_entity_poly.pdbx_strand_id
1 'polypeptide(L)'
;MLTWIISFLSNRQIQVILENKYSSKLNINCGVPQGSILSPILFIILLSTLPQGILPIVSNELADDIAFSVTAKTMERAEMLMQDAIERLEGWCNSVKLNINIQKTKVMCFTSKRLNTPSLKLNGEDIEVVKKFKYLGMMLDAPYLTWEPHITMIIEKCTKNNNILRAIAGTKFGADRDSILKINEALNRSRIAYGCPAFLSASKTQLNRLEVLQNTALRIAIGAWRSTRICNLQVEANVVPITFYIQQQSISLYYKMKAKGPTHPVHTHIFNPNHRRNLVWTKLFKKPFAIQVESILNSWNLSNNPMLETLLYPIIPPWFNLGQLIEHDLVTPTNKSMGKEQNKQSVLETLRTKYHDYTHIYTDGSKSNDDKTGAAFLFHKTLPTQIGDSMRPQL
;
A
#
# COMPACT_ATOMS: atom_id res chain seq x y z
N MET A 1 -25.51 -11.94 12.13
CA MET A 1 -24.07 -11.83 11.76
C MET A 1 -23.16 -12.52 12.77
N LEU A 2 -23.24 -12.21 14.08
CA LEU A 2 -22.39 -12.85 15.10
C LEU A 2 -22.51 -14.38 15.15
N THR A 3 -23.72 -14.92 15.01
CA THR A 3 -23.99 -16.37 14.95
C THR A 3 -23.24 -17.08 13.82
N TRP A 4 -23.12 -16.43 12.67
CA TRP A 4 -22.35 -16.95 11.53
C TRP A 4 -20.86 -16.99 11.82
N ILE A 5 -20.34 -15.97 12.51
CA ILE A 5 -18.92 -15.92 12.92
C ILE A 5 -18.64 -17.03 13.93
N ILE A 6 -19.51 -17.21 14.93
CA ILE A 6 -19.39 -18.30 15.91
C ILE A 6 -19.40 -19.65 15.19
N SER A 7 -20.39 -19.89 14.33
CA SER A 7 -20.47 -21.13 13.54
C SER A 7 -19.25 -21.33 12.63
N PHE A 8 -18.66 -20.26 12.09
CA PHE A 8 -17.45 -20.32 11.27
C PHE A 8 -16.21 -20.74 12.07
N LEU A 9 -16.15 -20.39 13.36
CA LEU A 9 -15.01 -20.68 14.24
C LEU A 9 -15.14 -21.99 15.02
N SER A 10 -16.37 -22.44 15.29
CA SER A 10 -16.65 -23.62 16.11
C SER A 10 -16.57 -24.95 15.34
N ASN A 11 -16.22 -26.03 16.06
CA ASN A 11 -16.27 -27.44 15.57
C ASN A 11 -15.57 -27.69 14.23
N ARG A 12 -14.46 -26.98 13.97
CA ARG A 12 -13.73 -27.12 12.71
C ARG A 12 -12.94 -28.43 12.68
N GLN A 13 -12.90 -29.05 11.51
CA GLN A 13 -12.13 -30.25 11.24
C GLN A 13 -11.28 -30.04 9.98
N ILE A 14 -10.06 -30.56 9.97
CA ILE A 14 -9.22 -30.62 8.77
C ILE A 14 -8.92 -32.07 8.40
N GLN A 15 -8.73 -32.29 7.10
CA GLN A 15 -8.26 -33.54 6.52
C GLN A 15 -7.46 -33.20 5.27
N VAL A 16 -6.47 -34.03 4.94
CA VAL A 16 -5.64 -33.89 3.74
C VAL A 16 -6.13 -34.90 2.71
N ILE A 17 -6.16 -34.48 1.44
CA ILE A 17 -6.47 -35.36 0.31
C ILE A 17 -5.21 -35.51 -0.52
N LEU A 18 -4.76 -36.75 -0.71
CA LEU A 18 -3.66 -37.10 -1.61
C LEU A 18 -4.13 -38.23 -2.52
N GLU A 19 -4.06 -38.03 -3.84
CA GLU A 19 -4.42 -39.05 -4.84
C GLU A 19 -5.78 -39.74 -4.54
N ASN A 20 -6.81 -38.93 -4.25
CA ASN A 20 -8.17 -39.38 -3.90
C ASN A 20 -8.31 -40.17 -2.58
N LYS A 21 -7.28 -40.19 -1.74
CA LYS A 21 -7.36 -40.75 -0.38
C LYS A 21 -7.39 -39.64 0.65
N TYR A 22 -8.34 -39.75 1.58
CA TYR A 22 -8.52 -38.82 2.70
C TYR A 22 -7.72 -39.31 3.91
N SER A 23 -7.07 -38.38 4.62
CA SER A 23 -6.53 -38.63 5.96
C SER A 23 -7.66 -38.77 6.98
N SER A 24 -7.32 -39.19 8.20
CA SER A 24 -8.22 -39.01 9.34
C SER A 24 -8.55 -37.52 9.54
N LYS A 25 -9.73 -37.26 10.10
CA LYS A 25 -10.18 -35.90 10.45
C LYS A 25 -9.51 -35.48 11.76
N LEU A 26 -8.94 -34.28 11.77
CA LEU A 26 -8.37 -33.66 12.96
C LEU A 26 -9.23 -32.47 13.38
N ASN A 27 -9.68 -32.45 14.64
CA ASN A 27 -10.41 -31.30 15.20
C ASN A 27 -9.45 -30.13 15.44
N ILE A 28 -9.86 -28.92 15.05
CA ILE A 28 -9.11 -27.69 15.29
C ILE A 28 -9.88 -26.79 16.25
N ASN A 29 -9.26 -26.51 17.38
CA ASN A 29 -9.83 -25.66 18.43
C ASN A 29 -9.31 -24.22 18.41
N CYS A 30 -8.31 -23.90 17.59
CA CYS A 30 -7.68 -22.58 17.54
C CYS A 30 -7.34 -22.11 16.10
N GLY A 31 -7.21 -20.79 15.93
CA GLY A 31 -6.88 -20.17 14.65
C GLY A 31 -8.09 -19.96 13.74
N VAL A 32 -7.82 -19.44 12.54
CA VAL A 32 -8.81 -19.17 11.50
C VAL A 32 -8.45 -19.94 10.22
N PRO A 33 -9.42 -20.36 9.38
CA PRO A 33 -9.12 -21.08 8.14
C PRO A 33 -8.26 -20.24 7.18
N GLN A 34 -7.09 -20.74 6.79
CA GLN A 34 -6.30 -20.09 5.74
C GLN A 34 -7.03 -20.20 4.39
N GLY A 35 -7.05 -19.11 3.62
CA GLY A 35 -7.79 -19.03 2.36
C GLY A 35 -9.25 -18.56 2.47
N SER A 36 -9.80 -18.43 3.68
CA SER A 36 -11.10 -17.78 3.87
C SER A 36 -10.98 -16.26 3.82
N ILE A 37 -11.96 -15.61 3.17
CA ILE A 37 -12.07 -14.14 3.07
C ILE A 37 -12.28 -13.50 4.45
N LEU A 38 -12.95 -14.20 5.38
CA LEU A 38 -13.25 -13.67 6.71
C LEU A 38 -12.04 -13.71 7.66
N SER A 39 -11.12 -14.65 7.44
CA SER A 39 -9.97 -14.89 8.32
C SER A 39 -9.05 -13.67 8.49
N PRO A 40 -8.63 -12.95 7.44
CA PRO A 40 -7.84 -11.72 7.58
C PRO A 40 -8.55 -10.64 8.39
N ILE A 41 -9.86 -10.48 8.22
CA ILE A 41 -10.65 -9.45 8.92
C ILE A 41 -10.69 -9.77 10.42
N LEU A 42 -10.97 -11.03 10.79
CA LEU A 42 -10.97 -11.46 12.19
C LEU A 42 -9.60 -11.28 12.83
N PHE A 43 -8.52 -11.52 12.10
CA PHE A 43 -7.17 -11.31 12.59
C PHE A 43 -6.85 -9.81 12.78
N ILE A 44 -7.29 -8.94 11.86
CA ILE A 44 -7.18 -7.49 12.03
C ILE A 44 -7.97 -6.99 13.24
N ILE A 45 -9.17 -7.53 13.49
CA ILE A 45 -9.96 -7.21 14.68
C ILE A 45 -9.21 -7.62 15.96
N LEU A 46 -8.60 -8.80 15.98
CA LEU A 46 -7.76 -9.23 17.10
C LEU A 46 -6.59 -8.26 17.32
N LEU A 47 -5.86 -7.91 16.26
CA LEU A 47 -4.75 -6.95 16.32
C LEU A 47 -5.18 -5.55 16.73
N SER A 48 -6.42 -5.13 16.44
CA SER A 48 -6.92 -3.82 16.88
C SER A 48 -6.98 -3.65 18.41
N THR A 49 -6.87 -4.76 19.16
CA THR A 49 -6.77 -4.76 20.63
C THR A 49 -5.35 -4.62 21.16
N LEU A 50 -4.35 -4.56 20.27
CA LEU A 50 -2.95 -4.35 20.65
C LEU A 50 -2.85 -3.05 21.46
N PRO A 51 -2.14 -3.07 22.62
CA PRO A 51 -2.11 -1.94 23.53
C PRO A 51 -1.62 -0.68 22.83
N GLN A 52 -2.52 0.30 22.67
CA GLN A 52 -2.17 1.65 22.24
C GLN A 52 -1.32 2.33 23.31
N GLY A 53 -0.38 3.18 22.93
CA GLY A 53 0.40 3.97 23.89
C GLY A 53 1.72 3.35 24.32
N ILE A 54 2.32 2.49 23.48
CA ILE A 54 3.77 2.29 23.52
C ILE A 54 4.47 3.57 23.01
N LEU A 55 4.22 4.75 23.59
CA LEU A 55 4.91 5.97 23.22
C LEU A 55 6.28 5.98 23.91
N PRO A 56 7.39 6.29 23.21
CA PRO A 56 7.51 6.98 21.93
C PRO A 56 7.76 6.05 20.71
N ILE A 57 7.14 4.88 20.68
CA ILE A 57 7.37 3.83 19.68
C ILE A 57 6.38 3.98 18.54
N VAL A 58 6.90 4.04 17.31
CA VAL A 58 6.06 3.88 16.13
C VAL A 58 5.88 2.38 15.91
N SER A 59 4.65 1.89 16.09
CA SER A 59 4.25 0.55 15.66
C SER A 59 3.82 0.60 14.19
N ASN A 60 4.36 -0.32 13.38
CA ASN A 60 3.87 -0.59 12.05
C ASN A 60 3.39 -2.03 12.02
N GLU A 61 2.14 -2.22 11.63
CA GLU A 61 1.46 -3.51 11.67
C GLU A 61 0.98 -3.85 10.27
N LEU A 62 1.40 -5.00 9.75
CA LEU A 62 0.86 -5.56 8.53
C LEU A 62 0.68 -7.06 8.71
N ALA A 63 -0.57 -7.48 8.88
CA ALA A 63 -0.88 -8.85 9.27
C ALA A 63 -0.04 -9.24 10.50
N ASP A 64 0.73 -10.33 10.43
CA ASP A 64 1.55 -10.84 11.52
C ASP A 64 2.88 -10.11 11.70
N ASP A 65 3.28 -9.27 10.74
CA ASP A 65 4.51 -8.47 10.84
C ASP A 65 4.25 -7.20 11.67
N ILE A 66 4.85 -7.16 12.86
CA ILE A 66 4.82 -6.00 13.77
C ILE A 66 6.25 -5.45 13.89
N ALA A 67 6.43 -4.16 13.64
CA ALA A 67 7.70 -3.48 13.83
C ALA A 67 7.58 -2.31 14.81
N PHE A 68 8.41 -2.34 15.84
CA PHE A 68 8.59 -1.25 16.79
C PHE A 68 9.84 -0.43 16.46
N SER A 69 9.75 0.89 16.56
CA SER A 69 10.90 1.78 16.40
C SER A 69 10.95 2.86 17.47
N VAL A 70 12.11 3.03 18.10
CA VAL A 70 12.40 4.03 19.14
C VAL A 70 13.46 4.98 18.63
N THR A 71 13.34 6.27 18.97
CA THR A 71 14.43 7.25 18.82
C THR A 71 14.78 7.84 20.18
N ALA A 72 16.06 7.78 20.57
CA ALA A 72 16.56 8.39 21.80
C ALA A 72 17.95 9.01 21.60
N LYS A 73 18.37 9.88 22.53
CA LYS A 73 19.68 10.55 22.49
C LYS A 73 20.85 9.62 22.85
N THR A 74 20.60 8.59 23.67
CA THR A 74 21.57 7.61 24.17
C THR A 74 21.06 6.19 23.91
N MET A 75 21.98 5.22 23.85
CA MET A 75 21.60 3.82 23.59
C MET A 75 20.83 3.23 24.78
N GLU A 76 21.24 3.55 26.00
CA GLU A 76 20.65 3.05 27.24
C GLU A 76 19.17 3.45 27.34
N ARG A 77 18.85 4.69 26.94
CA ARG A 77 17.46 5.15 26.90
C ARG A 77 16.66 4.46 25.79
N ALA A 78 17.28 4.22 24.63
CA ALA A 78 16.63 3.50 23.54
C ALA A 78 16.33 2.04 23.93
N GLU A 79 17.29 1.37 24.56
CA GLU A 79 17.19 -0.01 25.06
C GLU A 79 16.09 -0.12 26.11
N MET A 80 16.09 0.74 27.13
CA MET A 80 15.04 0.78 28.17
C MET A 80 13.64 0.95 27.57
N LEU A 81 13.47 1.89 26.63
CA LEU A 81 12.18 2.14 25.99
C LEU A 81 11.73 0.96 25.12
N MET A 82 12.67 0.34 24.40
CA MET A 82 12.36 -0.82 23.56
C MET A 82 12.04 -2.06 24.41
N GLN A 83 12.71 -2.25 25.54
CA GLN A 83 12.46 -3.36 26.45
C GLN A 83 11.06 -3.25 27.09
N ASP A 84 10.65 -2.06 27.55
CA ASP A 84 9.26 -1.82 28.03
C ASP A 84 8.21 -2.14 26.94
N ALA A 85 8.53 -1.84 25.67
CA ALA A 85 7.70 -2.20 24.53
C ALA A 85 7.52 -3.72 24.38
N ILE A 86 8.64 -4.43 24.46
CA ILE A 86 8.70 -5.88 24.28
C ILE A 86 7.91 -6.56 25.40
N GLU A 87 8.09 -6.12 26.64
CA GLU A 87 7.38 -6.66 27.82
C GLU A 87 5.86 -6.43 27.73
N ARG A 88 5.42 -5.26 27.25
CA ARG A 88 3.99 -5.01 27.01
C ARG A 88 3.42 -5.85 25.89
N LEU A 89 4.17 -6.03 24.80
CA LEU A 89 3.78 -6.91 23.71
C LEU A 89 3.68 -8.36 24.19
N GLU A 90 4.64 -8.83 24.99
CA GLU A 90 4.65 -10.16 25.61
C GLU A 90 3.41 -10.35 26.50
N GLY A 91 3.11 -9.38 27.38
CA GLY A 91 1.91 -9.41 28.22
C GLY A 91 0.61 -9.46 27.41
N TRP A 92 0.51 -8.67 26.35
CA TRP A 92 -0.65 -8.71 25.44
C TRP A 92 -0.75 -10.05 24.71
N CYS A 93 0.34 -10.53 24.09
CA CYS A 93 0.39 -11.82 23.40
C CYS A 93 -0.06 -12.97 24.31
N ASN A 94 0.39 -12.98 25.56
CA ASN A 94 -0.04 -13.95 26.57
C ASN A 94 -1.54 -13.86 26.86
N SER A 95 -2.11 -12.65 26.94
CA SER A 95 -3.55 -12.46 27.15
C SER A 95 -4.42 -12.96 26.00
N VAL A 96 -3.95 -12.83 24.76
CA VAL A 96 -4.65 -13.30 23.55
C VAL A 96 -4.20 -14.68 23.07
N LYS A 97 -3.32 -15.36 23.82
CA LYS A 97 -2.75 -16.68 23.52
C LYS A 97 -2.02 -16.75 22.16
N LEU A 98 -1.31 -15.68 21.82
CA LEU A 98 -0.41 -15.63 20.66
C LEU A 98 1.04 -15.87 21.12
N ASN A 99 1.79 -16.63 20.33
CA ASN A 99 3.20 -16.89 20.58
C ASN A 99 4.06 -16.09 19.59
N ILE A 100 5.03 -15.34 20.10
CA ILE A 100 5.99 -14.60 19.28
C ILE A 100 7.12 -15.55 18.88
N ASN A 101 7.47 -15.57 17.59
CA ASN A 101 8.59 -16.36 17.09
C ASN A 101 9.91 -15.60 17.27
N ILE A 102 10.63 -15.89 18.36
CA ILE A 102 11.89 -15.23 18.69
C ILE A 102 12.97 -15.36 17.63
N GLN A 103 13.03 -16.48 16.92
CA GLN A 103 14.01 -16.69 15.85
C GLN A 103 13.78 -15.77 14.66
N LYS A 104 12.53 -15.33 14.43
CA LYS A 104 12.17 -14.35 13.40
C LYS A 104 12.25 -12.91 13.90
N THR A 105 12.15 -12.68 15.20
CA THR A 105 12.30 -11.35 15.81
C THR A 105 13.76 -10.92 15.74
N LYS A 106 14.02 -9.73 15.20
CA LYS A 106 15.36 -9.16 15.04
C LYS A 106 15.40 -7.70 15.46
N VAL A 107 16.54 -7.26 15.95
CA VAL A 107 16.79 -5.86 16.31
C VAL A 107 17.72 -5.23 15.28
N MET A 108 17.43 -4.00 14.86
CA MET A 108 18.30 -3.22 13.99
C MET A 108 18.60 -1.86 14.60
N CYS A 109 19.87 -1.43 14.55
CA CYS A 109 20.30 -0.14 15.08
C CYS A 109 20.72 0.82 13.97
N PHE A 110 20.00 1.93 13.82
CA PHE A 110 20.30 2.98 12.85
C PHE A 110 20.97 4.18 13.55
N THR A 111 22.29 4.17 13.62
CA THR A 111 23.08 5.25 14.24
C THR A 111 24.46 5.36 13.63
N SER A 112 24.93 6.57 13.40
CA SER A 112 26.32 6.80 12.98
C SER A 112 27.31 6.85 14.11
N LYS A 113 26.82 6.96 15.36
CA LYS A 113 27.67 6.92 16.54
C LYS A 113 28.13 5.48 16.73
N ARG A 114 29.39 5.30 17.11
CA ARG A 114 29.88 4.00 17.58
C ARG A 114 29.33 3.80 18.99
N LEU A 115 28.22 3.09 19.08
CA LEU A 115 27.54 2.75 20.33
C LEU A 115 27.59 1.24 20.54
N ASN A 116 27.46 0.83 21.80
CA ASN A 116 27.32 -0.59 22.14
C ASN A 116 26.05 -1.16 21.50
N THR A 117 26.09 -2.45 21.16
CA THR A 117 24.91 -3.18 20.72
C THR A 117 23.91 -3.26 21.87
N PRO A 118 22.62 -2.96 21.64
CA PRO A 118 21.62 -3.08 22.69
C PRO A 118 21.43 -4.55 23.08
N SER A 119 21.15 -4.77 24.35
CA SER A 119 20.78 -6.08 24.88
C SER A 119 19.28 -6.11 25.14
N LEU A 120 18.52 -6.81 24.30
CA LEU A 120 17.06 -6.89 24.40
C LEU A 120 16.64 -8.33 24.54
N LYS A 121 15.67 -8.58 25.44
CA LYS A 121 15.18 -9.92 25.75
C LYS A 121 13.70 -10.04 25.46
N LEU A 122 13.31 -11.18 24.90
CA LEU A 122 11.92 -11.57 24.69
C LEU A 122 11.73 -12.96 25.31
N ASN A 123 10.74 -13.13 26.19
CA ASN A 123 10.52 -14.37 26.95
C ASN A 123 11.79 -14.88 27.67
N GLY A 124 12.65 -13.96 28.12
CA GLY A 124 13.92 -14.26 28.81
C GLY A 124 15.12 -14.62 27.90
N GLU A 125 14.92 -14.80 26.60
CA GLU A 125 15.99 -15.09 25.62
C GLU A 125 16.44 -13.82 24.90
N ASP A 126 17.72 -13.75 24.52
CA ASP A 126 18.29 -12.61 23.82
C ASP A 126 17.84 -12.52 22.35
N ILE A 127 17.44 -11.32 21.92
CA ILE A 127 17.05 -11.05 20.54
C ILE A 127 18.29 -10.72 19.70
N GLU A 128 18.44 -11.38 18.55
CA GLU A 128 19.58 -11.15 17.66
C GLU A 128 19.58 -9.72 17.06
N VAL A 129 20.70 -9.02 17.22
CA VAL A 129 20.96 -7.73 16.57
C VAL A 129 21.59 -7.94 15.20
N VAL A 130 20.90 -7.50 14.14
CA VAL A 130 21.32 -7.71 12.74
C VAL A 130 21.61 -6.38 12.03
N LYS A 131 22.54 -6.43 11.08
CA LYS A 131 22.86 -5.28 10.21
C LYS A 131 22.02 -5.24 8.94
N LYS A 132 21.45 -6.37 8.52
CA LYS A 132 20.61 -6.49 7.32
C LYS A 132 19.38 -7.30 7.68
N PHE A 133 18.19 -6.82 7.29
CA PHE A 133 16.95 -7.53 7.52
C PHE A 133 15.96 -7.28 6.40
N LYS A 134 15.21 -8.32 6.02
CA LYS A 134 14.17 -8.22 5.01
C LYS A 134 12.84 -7.94 5.69
N TYR A 135 12.33 -6.72 5.56
CA TYR A 135 11.06 -6.28 6.10
C TYR A 135 10.10 -5.93 4.97
N LEU A 136 8.91 -6.55 4.93
CA LEU A 136 7.88 -6.33 3.90
C LEU A 136 8.42 -6.38 2.46
N GLY A 137 9.32 -7.34 2.17
CA GLY A 137 9.92 -7.49 0.85
C GLY A 137 11.09 -6.54 0.53
N MET A 138 11.37 -5.56 1.39
CA MET A 138 12.47 -4.62 1.26
C MET A 138 13.65 -5.02 2.15
N MET A 139 14.88 -4.79 1.69
CA MET A 139 16.08 -5.10 2.47
C MET A 139 16.58 -3.83 3.14
N LEU A 140 16.48 -3.76 4.46
CA LEU A 140 17.00 -2.65 5.25
C LEU A 140 18.45 -2.94 5.63
N ASP A 141 19.30 -1.92 5.62
CA ASP A 141 20.71 -2.04 5.95
C ASP A 141 21.18 -0.97 6.95
N ALA A 142 21.47 -1.41 8.16
CA ALA A 142 22.05 -0.58 9.20
C ALA A 142 23.57 -0.40 8.98
N PRO A 143 24.14 0.73 9.42
CA PRO A 143 23.49 1.79 10.18
C PRO A 143 22.95 2.96 9.34
N TYR A 144 23.26 3.00 8.04
CA TYR A 144 23.08 4.21 7.22
C TYR A 144 21.88 4.15 6.26
N LEU A 145 21.21 3.01 6.15
CA LEU A 145 20.12 2.76 5.21
C LEU A 145 20.55 3.15 3.78
N THR A 146 21.61 2.50 3.29
CA THR A 146 22.21 2.81 1.99
C THR A 146 21.35 2.31 0.83
N TRP A 147 20.48 1.33 1.08
CA TRP A 147 19.69 0.57 0.10
C TRP A 147 20.53 -0.26 -0.88
N GLU A 148 21.85 -0.35 -0.69
CA GLU A 148 22.72 -1.16 -1.53
C GLU A 148 22.27 -2.63 -1.56
N PRO A 149 22.02 -3.30 -0.41
CA PRO A 149 21.63 -4.71 -0.44
C PRO A 149 20.27 -4.93 -1.12
N HIS A 150 19.35 -3.97 -0.97
CA HIS A 150 18.05 -4.02 -1.62
C HIS A 150 18.16 -3.89 -3.14
N ILE A 151 18.92 -2.91 -3.61
CA ILE A 151 19.14 -2.66 -5.03
C ILE A 151 19.90 -3.83 -5.67
N THR A 152 20.88 -4.40 -4.98
CA THR A 152 21.58 -5.61 -5.43
C THR A 152 20.62 -6.79 -5.56
N MET A 153 19.74 -7.03 -4.58
CA MET A 153 18.70 -8.07 -4.68
C MET A 153 17.75 -7.85 -5.87
N ILE A 154 17.35 -6.61 -6.15
CA ILE A 154 16.52 -6.28 -7.32
C ILE A 154 17.28 -6.61 -8.61
N ILE A 155 18.53 -6.15 -8.72
CA ILE A 155 19.37 -6.36 -9.91
C ILE A 155 19.57 -7.85 -10.17
N GLU A 156 19.89 -8.65 -9.15
CA GLU A 156 20.07 -10.10 -9.30
C GLU A 156 18.82 -10.79 -9.86
N LYS A 157 17.64 -10.44 -9.33
CA LYS A 157 16.36 -10.99 -9.79
C LYS A 157 16.03 -10.55 -11.22
N CYS A 158 16.16 -9.26 -11.50
CA CYS A 158 15.87 -8.72 -12.83
C CYS A 158 16.89 -9.19 -13.88
N THR A 159 18.14 -9.47 -13.50
CA THR A 159 19.13 -10.06 -14.41
C THR A 159 18.72 -11.46 -14.84
N LYS A 160 18.13 -12.26 -13.94
CA LYS A 160 17.52 -13.55 -14.29
C LYS A 160 16.33 -13.37 -15.24
N ASN A 161 15.47 -12.39 -15.00
CA ASN A 161 14.38 -12.06 -15.94
C ASN A 161 14.92 -11.62 -17.31
N ASN A 162 16.06 -10.90 -17.36
CA ASN A 162 16.68 -10.51 -18.63
C ASN A 162 17.17 -11.72 -19.44
N ASN A 163 17.49 -12.85 -18.80
CA ASN A 163 17.75 -14.11 -19.53
C ASN A 163 16.47 -14.63 -20.20
N ILE A 164 15.33 -14.52 -19.53
CA ILE A 164 14.02 -14.87 -20.09
C ILE A 164 13.71 -13.96 -21.28
N LEU A 165 13.88 -12.64 -21.12
CA LEU A 165 13.72 -11.66 -22.20
C LEU A 165 14.61 -12.01 -23.41
N ARG A 166 15.87 -12.40 -23.18
CA ARG A 166 16.77 -12.84 -24.26
C ARG A 166 16.27 -14.07 -24.99
N ALA A 167 15.71 -15.04 -24.26
CA ALA A 167 15.20 -16.27 -24.87
C ALA A 167 13.99 -16.00 -25.78
N ILE A 168 13.13 -15.05 -25.41
CA ILE A 168 11.93 -14.70 -26.19
C ILE A 168 12.15 -13.57 -27.20
N ALA A 169 13.30 -12.87 -27.16
CA ALA A 169 13.65 -11.81 -28.11
C ALA A 169 14.39 -12.33 -29.36
N GLY A 170 14.29 -13.63 -29.64
CA GLY A 170 14.96 -14.25 -30.79
C GLY A 170 14.43 -13.73 -32.13
N THR A 171 15.30 -13.54 -33.12
CA THR A 171 14.88 -13.04 -34.44
C THR A 171 14.13 -14.07 -35.30
N LYS A 172 14.26 -15.37 -34.98
CA LYS A 172 13.62 -16.48 -35.73
C LYS A 172 12.32 -17.01 -35.11
N PHE A 173 12.16 -16.90 -33.79
CA PHE A 173 11.02 -17.44 -33.03
C PHE A 173 10.62 -16.53 -31.85
N GLY A 174 11.00 -15.25 -31.88
CA GLY A 174 10.73 -14.32 -30.79
C GLY A 174 9.37 -13.66 -30.87
N ALA A 175 8.99 -13.07 -29.75
CA ALA A 175 7.83 -12.20 -29.68
C ALA A 175 8.09 -10.85 -30.38
N ASP A 176 7.02 -10.14 -30.72
CA ASP A 176 7.12 -8.78 -31.22
C ASP A 176 7.66 -7.82 -30.15
N ARG A 177 8.21 -6.69 -30.60
CA ARG A 177 8.84 -5.67 -29.75
C ARG A 177 7.93 -5.20 -28.63
N ASP A 178 6.65 -4.95 -28.91
CA ASP A 178 5.71 -4.40 -27.95
C ASP A 178 5.37 -5.44 -26.87
N SER A 179 5.22 -6.70 -27.25
CA SER A 179 5.06 -7.82 -26.32
C SER A 179 6.28 -7.95 -25.40
N ILE A 180 7.51 -7.86 -25.92
CA ILE A 180 8.72 -7.95 -25.08
C ILE A 180 8.82 -6.75 -24.14
N LEU A 181 8.47 -5.54 -24.59
CA LEU A 181 8.42 -4.35 -23.74
C LEU A 181 7.39 -4.50 -22.61
N LYS A 182 6.19 -5.01 -22.91
CA LYS A 182 5.16 -5.32 -21.90
C LYS A 182 5.64 -6.37 -20.89
N ILE A 183 6.30 -7.43 -21.36
CA ILE A 183 6.87 -8.46 -20.48
C ILE A 183 7.98 -7.86 -19.60
N ASN A 184 8.83 -7.00 -20.14
CA ASN A 184 9.85 -6.28 -19.35
C ASN A 184 9.20 -5.38 -18.30
N GLU A 185 8.12 -4.68 -18.64
CA GLU A 185 7.36 -3.89 -17.68
C GLU A 185 6.77 -4.77 -16.56
N ALA A 186 6.12 -5.88 -16.94
CA ALA A 186 5.52 -6.82 -16.01
C ALA A 186 6.53 -7.52 -15.10
N LEU A 187 7.75 -7.81 -15.58
CA LEU A 187 8.75 -8.57 -14.81
C LEU A 187 9.76 -7.69 -14.08
N ASN A 188 10.29 -6.65 -14.73
CA ASN A 188 11.37 -5.83 -14.19
C ASN A 188 10.85 -4.51 -13.63
N ARG A 189 10.03 -3.76 -14.39
CA ARG A 189 9.51 -2.47 -13.91
C ARG A 189 8.65 -2.65 -12.66
N SER A 190 7.77 -3.65 -12.63
CA SER A 190 6.94 -3.98 -11.46
C SER A 190 7.78 -4.24 -10.19
N ARG A 191 8.90 -4.96 -10.32
CA ARG A 191 9.81 -5.26 -9.20
C ARG A 191 10.54 -4.01 -8.70
N ILE A 192 10.95 -3.13 -9.61
CA ILE A 192 11.57 -1.86 -9.21
C ILE A 192 10.52 -0.92 -8.61
N ALA A 193 9.29 -0.93 -9.13
CA ALA A 193 8.20 -0.09 -8.63
C ALA A 193 7.80 -0.45 -7.18
N TYR A 194 7.92 -1.72 -6.80
CA TYR A 194 7.65 -2.17 -5.44
C TYR A 194 8.56 -1.47 -4.43
N GLY A 195 7.98 -0.61 -3.59
CA GLY A 195 8.72 0.10 -2.53
C GLY A 195 9.65 1.22 -3.02
N CYS A 196 9.57 1.63 -4.29
CA CYS A 196 10.48 2.64 -4.83
C CYS A 196 10.52 3.98 -4.11
N PRO A 197 9.42 4.48 -3.51
CA PRO A 197 9.48 5.72 -2.73
C PRO A 197 10.38 5.63 -1.49
N ALA A 198 10.57 4.43 -0.91
CA ALA A 198 11.42 4.27 0.27
C ALA A 198 12.92 4.37 -0.07
N PHE A 199 13.35 3.74 -1.17
CA PHE A 199 14.74 3.82 -1.64
C PHE A 199 15.05 5.04 -2.52
N LEU A 200 14.13 6.02 -2.64
CA LEU A 200 14.43 7.34 -3.21
C LEU A 200 15.65 7.99 -2.54
N SER A 201 15.83 7.71 -1.25
CA SER A 201 16.94 8.17 -0.42
C SER A 201 18.30 7.52 -0.73
N ALA A 202 18.35 6.53 -1.63
CA ALA A 202 19.59 5.88 -2.08
C ALA A 202 20.52 6.89 -2.77
N SER A 203 21.83 6.56 -2.83
CA SER A 203 22.77 7.43 -3.52
C SER A 203 22.54 7.41 -5.04
N LYS A 204 22.94 8.48 -5.74
CA LYS A 204 22.89 8.53 -7.22
C LYS A 204 23.61 7.34 -7.85
N THR A 205 24.73 6.91 -7.29
CA THR A 205 25.46 5.71 -7.74
C THR A 205 24.61 4.46 -7.67
N GLN A 206 23.85 4.26 -6.59
CA GLN A 206 22.97 3.09 -6.45
C GLN A 206 21.78 3.17 -7.40
N LEU A 207 21.15 4.33 -7.55
CA LEU A 207 20.06 4.54 -8.51
C LEU A 207 20.53 4.33 -9.97
N ASN A 208 21.75 4.76 -10.30
CA ASN A 208 22.34 4.54 -11.62
C ASN A 208 22.51 3.05 -11.95
N ARG A 209 22.72 2.17 -10.95
CA ARG A 209 22.76 0.72 -11.20
C ARG A 209 21.41 0.19 -11.70
N LEU A 210 20.29 0.74 -11.20
CA LEU A 210 18.96 0.42 -11.71
C LEU A 210 18.73 0.97 -13.12
N GLU A 211 19.30 2.14 -13.43
CA GLU A 211 19.25 2.73 -14.78
C GLU A 211 19.99 1.83 -15.79
N VAL A 212 21.17 1.32 -15.43
CA VAL A 212 21.93 0.35 -16.24
C VAL A 212 21.14 -0.95 -16.45
N LEU A 213 20.47 -1.45 -15.41
CA LEU A 213 19.62 -2.63 -15.50
C LEU A 213 18.46 -2.41 -16.49
N GLN A 214 17.76 -1.27 -16.39
CA GLN A 214 16.69 -0.90 -17.33
C GLN A 214 17.22 -0.82 -18.76
N ASN A 215 18.32 -0.11 -18.97
CA ASN A 215 18.88 0.07 -20.31
C ASN A 215 19.33 -1.26 -20.92
N THR A 216 19.85 -2.18 -20.12
CA THR A 216 20.15 -3.54 -20.56
C THR A 216 18.90 -4.27 -21.05
N ALA A 217 17.80 -4.17 -20.29
CA ALA A 217 16.54 -4.80 -20.65
C ALA A 217 15.91 -4.18 -21.91
N LEU A 218 15.96 -2.85 -22.06
CA LEU A 218 15.46 -2.15 -23.25
C LEU A 218 16.24 -2.52 -24.50
N ARG A 219 17.58 -2.67 -24.42
CA ARG A 219 18.39 -3.12 -25.57
C ARG A 219 17.97 -4.50 -26.06
N ILE A 220 17.64 -5.41 -25.15
CA ILE A 220 17.12 -6.73 -25.48
C ILE A 220 15.75 -6.59 -26.14
N ALA A 221 14.86 -5.81 -25.54
CA ALA A 221 13.48 -5.68 -25.99
C ALA A 221 13.34 -5.09 -27.40
N ILE A 222 14.15 -4.10 -27.75
CA ILE A 222 14.07 -3.45 -29.07
C ILE A 222 15.13 -3.95 -30.06
N GLY A 223 15.98 -4.91 -29.66
CA GLY A 223 17.07 -5.41 -30.50
C GLY A 223 18.17 -4.38 -30.78
N ALA A 224 18.38 -3.40 -29.90
CA ALA A 224 19.35 -2.34 -30.12
C ALA A 224 20.80 -2.78 -29.89
N TRP A 225 21.71 -2.22 -30.70
CA TRP A 225 23.15 -2.37 -30.54
C TRP A 225 23.62 -1.90 -29.15
N ARG A 226 24.73 -2.46 -28.67
CA ARG A 226 25.34 -2.06 -27.39
C ARG A 226 25.79 -0.59 -27.38
N SER A 227 26.17 -0.06 -28.54
CA SER A 227 26.63 1.33 -28.74
C SER A 227 25.51 2.36 -28.83
N THR A 228 24.23 1.94 -28.97
CA THR A 228 23.10 2.88 -29.09
C THR A 228 23.08 3.82 -27.88
N ARG A 229 22.96 5.13 -28.12
CA ARG A 229 22.85 6.15 -27.07
C ARG A 229 21.63 5.90 -26.19
N ILE A 230 21.78 6.08 -24.88
CA ILE A 230 20.73 5.76 -23.89
C ILE A 230 19.47 6.60 -24.11
N CYS A 231 19.60 7.89 -24.44
CA CYS A 231 18.46 8.76 -24.74
C CYS A 231 17.63 8.21 -25.91
N ASN A 232 18.28 7.83 -27.01
CA ASN A 232 17.59 7.26 -28.18
C ASN A 232 16.93 5.93 -27.82
N LEU A 233 17.59 5.07 -27.05
CA LEU A 233 17.04 3.80 -26.59
C LEU A 233 15.72 4.00 -25.80
N GLN A 234 15.70 4.99 -24.92
CA GLN A 234 14.55 5.29 -24.06
C GLN A 234 13.40 5.92 -24.84
N VAL A 235 13.70 6.84 -25.76
CA VAL A 235 12.72 7.46 -26.65
C VAL A 235 12.09 6.41 -27.56
N GLU A 236 12.92 5.59 -28.21
CA GLU A 236 12.46 4.51 -29.07
C GLU A 236 11.58 3.50 -28.33
N ALA A 237 11.98 3.09 -27.13
CA ALA A 237 11.18 2.17 -26.34
C ALA A 237 9.92 2.81 -25.73
N ASN A 238 9.77 4.15 -25.80
CA ASN A 238 8.77 4.93 -25.06
C ASN A 238 8.82 4.64 -23.55
N VAL A 239 10.02 4.56 -22.98
CA VAL A 239 10.25 4.22 -21.57
C VAL A 239 11.06 5.33 -20.89
N VAL A 240 10.46 5.95 -19.87
CA VAL A 240 11.13 6.98 -19.08
C VAL A 240 12.33 6.42 -18.29
N PRO A 241 13.39 7.23 -18.06
CA PRO A 241 14.50 6.90 -17.16
C PRO A 241 14.01 6.39 -15.80
N ILE A 242 14.73 5.43 -15.20
CA ILE A 242 14.29 4.84 -13.93
C ILE A 242 14.25 5.88 -12.82
N THR A 243 15.19 6.82 -12.86
CA THR A 243 15.27 7.89 -11.86
C THR A 243 14.02 8.76 -11.88
N PHE A 244 13.55 9.15 -13.07
CA PHE A 244 12.31 9.93 -13.22
C PHE A 244 11.08 9.11 -12.85
N TYR A 245 11.05 7.82 -13.20
CA TYR A 245 9.96 6.93 -12.77
C TYR A 245 9.85 6.87 -11.24
N ILE A 246 10.96 6.68 -10.52
CA ILE A 246 10.98 6.63 -9.05
C ILE A 246 10.51 7.98 -8.46
N GLN A 247 10.95 9.10 -9.03
CA GLN A 247 10.52 10.43 -8.61
C GLN A 247 9.01 10.63 -8.82
N GLN A 248 8.48 10.23 -9.98
CA GLN A 248 7.06 10.30 -10.29
C GLN A 248 6.21 9.48 -9.31
N GLN A 249 6.60 8.24 -9.03
CA GLN A 249 5.90 7.39 -8.05
C GLN A 249 5.97 7.98 -6.63
N SER A 250 7.10 8.58 -6.27
CA SER A 250 7.28 9.25 -4.98
C SER A 250 6.39 10.49 -4.85
N ILE A 251 6.28 11.30 -5.90
CA ILE A 251 5.39 12.46 -5.96
C ILE A 251 3.92 12.01 -5.87
N SER A 252 3.53 10.96 -6.62
CA SER A 252 2.19 10.40 -6.56
C SER A 252 1.82 9.96 -5.14
N LEU A 253 2.72 9.25 -4.46
CA LEU A 253 2.52 8.83 -3.08
C LEU A 253 2.40 10.05 -2.13
N TYR A 254 3.26 11.05 -2.29
CA TYR A 254 3.22 12.27 -1.49
C TYR A 254 1.87 12.99 -1.59
N TYR A 255 1.36 13.20 -2.80
CA TYR A 255 0.05 13.84 -2.99
C TYR A 255 -1.10 12.97 -2.49
N LYS A 256 -1.05 11.65 -2.66
CA LYS A 256 -2.03 10.73 -2.06
C LYS A 256 -2.07 10.87 -0.53
N MET A 257 -0.92 11.01 0.12
CA MET A 257 -0.84 11.19 1.56
C MET A 257 -1.29 12.59 2.01
N LYS A 258 -0.98 13.63 1.23
CA LYS A 258 -1.43 15.01 1.48
C LYS A 258 -2.95 15.13 1.34
N ALA A 259 -3.53 14.48 0.33
CA ALA A 259 -4.97 14.52 0.05
C ALA A 259 -5.81 13.87 1.18
N LYS A 260 -5.30 12.85 1.87
CA LYS A 260 -5.98 12.18 3.00
C LYS A 260 -6.31 13.10 4.18
N GLY A 261 -5.72 14.30 4.23
CA GLY A 261 -5.99 15.31 5.25
C GLY A 261 -5.36 15.01 6.61
N PRO A 262 -5.45 15.96 7.55
CA PRO A 262 -4.74 15.91 8.83
C PRO A 262 -5.30 14.87 9.82
N THR A 263 -6.51 14.37 9.60
CA THR A 263 -7.15 13.35 10.43
C THR A 263 -6.53 11.96 10.27
N HIS A 264 -5.86 11.70 9.14
CA HIS A 264 -5.25 10.41 8.88
C HIS A 264 -3.91 10.25 9.63
N PRO A 265 -3.65 9.14 10.36
CA PRO A 265 -2.42 8.95 11.14
C PRO A 265 -1.13 9.10 10.32
N VAL A 266 -1.12 8.59 9.08
CA VAL A 266 0.04 8.74 8.19
C VAL A 266 0.33 10.20 7.81
N HIS A 267 -0.69 11.07 7.72
CA HIS A 267 -0.48 12.48 7.42
C HIS A 267 0.28 13.16 8.57
N THR A 268 -0.11 12.90 9.82
CA THR A 268 0.57 13.48 10.97
C THR A 268 2.02 13.02 11.08
N HIS A 269 2.33 11.75 10.77
CA HIS A 269 3.71 11.24 10.76
C HIS A 269 4.58 11.83 9.64
N ILE A 270 4.05 11.94 8.41
CA ILE A 270 4.85 12.42 7.26
C ILE A 270 5.03 13.94 7.31
N PHE A 271 3.99 14.68 7.69
CA PHE A 271 3.97 16.15 7.64
C PHE A 271 4.22 16.82 8.99
N ASN A 272 4.60 16.07 10.03
CA ASN A 272 4.84 16.64 11.36
C ASN A 272 5.87 17.79 11.30
N PRO A 273 5.51 19.01 11.73
CA PRO A 273 6.46 20.13 11.77
C PRO A 273 7.64 19.88 12.74
N ASN A 274 7.45 19.06 13.77
CA ASN A 274 8.52 18.73 14.73
C ASN A 274 9.64 17.90 14.08
N HIS A 275 9.32 17.02 13.13
CA HIS A 275 10.33 16.29 12.37
C HIS A 275 11.20 17.26 11.56
N ARG A 276 10.60 18.32 10.98
CA ARG A 276 11.31 19.37 10.24
C ARG A 276 12.24 20.20 11.11
N ARG A 277 11.86 20.51 12.36
CA ARG A 277 12.71 21.27 13.29
C ARG A 277 13.95 20.48 13.68
N ASN A 278 13.82 19.19 13.97
CA ASN A 278 14.96 18.34 14.36
C ASN A 278 16.03 18.21 13.26
N LEU A 279 15.64 18.31 11.99
CA LEU A 279 16.54 18.28 10.82
C LEU A 279 17.46 19.49 10.69
N VAL A 280 17.02 20.67 11.12
CA VAL A 280 17.84 21.89 11.07
C VAL A 280 19.03 21.75 12.02
N TRP A 281 18.84 21.05 13.14
CA TRP A 281 19.85 20.87 14.19
C TRP A 281 20.66 19.58 14.07
N THR A 282 20.18 18.58 13.32
CA THR A 282 20.87 17.29 13.15
C THR A 282 21.27 17.07 11.69
N LYS A 283 22.57 16.84 11.44
CA LYS A 283 23.05 16.31 10.16
C LYS A 283 22.54 14.87 9.99
N LEU A 284 21.26 14.72 9.64
CA LEU A 284 20.68 13.42 9.35
C LEU A 284 21.33 12.84 8.07
N PHE A 285 21.75 11.58 8.14
CA PHE A 285 22.39 10.87 7.02
C PHE A 285 21.49 10.78 5.79
N LYS A 286 20.17 10.68 6.02
CA LYS A 286 19.13 10.64 5.01
C LYS A 286 18.06 11.66 5.37
N LYS A 287 17.66 12.47 4.38
CA LYS A 287 16.52 13.37 4.53
C LYS A 287 15.24 12.54 4.63
N PRO A 288 14.24 12.91 5.44
CA PRO A 288 12.93 12.27 5.43
C PRO A 288 12.27 12.36 4.05
N PHE A 289 11.40 11.38 3.77
CA PHE A 289 10.70 11.24 2.50
C PHE A 289 10.03 12.54 2.03
N ALA A 290 9.24 13.20 2.89
CA ALA A 290 8.53 14.43 2.54
C ALA A 290 9.47 15.53 2.02
N ILE A 291 10.63 15.71 2.67
CA ILE A 291 11.60 16.75 2.30
C ILE A 291 12.30 16.43 0.99
N GLN A 292 12.57 15.14 0.74
CA GLN A 292 13.13 14.73 -0.55
C GLN A 292 12.17 15.03 -1.69
N VAL A 293 10.89 14.71 -1.52
CA VAL A 293 9.86 14.98 -2.52
C VAL A 293 9.63 16.47 -2.71
N GLU A 294 9.56 17.26 -1.63
CA GLU A 294 9.45 18.73 -1.70
C GLU A 294 10.63 19.36 -2.45
N SER A 295 11.86 18.86 -2.23
CA SER A 295 13.03 19.31 -2.99
C SER A 295 12.92 19.01 -4.49
N ILE A 296 12.33 17.88 -4.85
CA ILE A 296 12.09 17.50 -6.26
C ILE A 296 11.00 18.38 -6.85
N LEU A 297 9.88 18.58 -6.14
CA LEU A 297 8.80 19.46 -6.58
C LEU A 297 9.29 20.88 -6.83
N ASN A 298 10.13 21.42 -5.94
CA ASN A 298 10.74 22.74 -6.13
C ASN A 298 11.64 22.78 -7.36
N SER A 299 12.46 21.74 -7.59
CA SER A 299 13.30 21.65 -8.80
C SER A 299 12.49 21.56 -10.11
N TRP A 300 11.25 21.10 -10.04
CA TRP A 300 10.35 20.95 -11.18
C TRP A 300 9.35 22.12 -11.29
N ASN A 301 9.42 23.12 -10.41
CA ASN A 301 8.45 24.22 -10.31
C ASN A 301 6.99 23.76 -10.11
N LEU A 302 6.79 22.66 -9.37
CA LEU A 302 5.48 22.04 -9.09
C LEU A 302 4.97 22.25 -7.65
N SER A 303 5.51 23.24 -6.94
CA SER A 303 5.20 23.49 -5.52
C SER A 303 3.74 23.89 -5.26
N ASN A 304 3.06 24.51 -6.23
CA ASN A 304 1.75 25.15 -6.07
C ASN A 304 0.57 24.37 -6.68
N ASN A 305 0.67 23.06 -6.86
CA ASN A 305 -0.47 22.30 -7.41
C ASN A 305 -1.66 22.29 -6.44
N PRO A 306 -2.89 22.56 -6.94
CA PRO A 306 -4.11 22.50 -6.13
C PRO A 306 -4.27 21.10 -5.56
N MET A 307 -4.70 21.02 -4.29
CA MET A 307 -4.99 19.74 -3.66
C MET A 307 -6.21 19.11 -4.35
N LEU A 308 -6.06 17.87 -4.80
CA LEU A 308 -7.21 17.05 -5.16
C LEU A 308 -8.02 16.82 -3.88
N GLU A 309 -9.30 17.18 -3.90
CA GLU A 309 -10.23 16.79 -2.85
C GLU A 309 -10.28 15.26 -2.82
N THR A 310 -9.95 14.68 -1.67
CA THR A 310 -10.19 13.26 -1.45
C THR A 310 -11.70 13.09 -1.41
N LEU A 311 -12.23 12.17 -2.23
CA LEU A 311 -13.57 11.64 -2.05
C LEU A 311 -13.63 11.04 -0.64
N LEU A 312 -14.22 11.79 0.30
CA LEU A 312 -14.51 11.27 1.62
C LEU A 312 -15.59 10.21 1.44
N TYR A 313 -15.24 8.97 1.73
CA TYR A 313 -16.25 7.91 1.78
C TYR A 313 -17.19 8.25 2.94
N PRO A 314 -18.51 8.38 2.69
CA PRO A 314 -19.44 8.48 3.79
C PRO A 314 -19.33 7.18 4.60
N ILE A 315 -19.10 7.32 5.91
CA ILE A 315 -19.14 6.18 6.84
C ILE A 315 -20.61 5.85 7.05
N ILE A 316 -21.23 5.24 6.05
CA ILE A 316 -22.54 4.61 6.23
C ILE A 316 -22.24 3.30 6.95
N PRO A 317 -22.67 3.14 8.21
CA PRO A 317 -22.39 1.91 8.92
C PRO A 317 -23.09 0.74 8.20
N PRO A 318 -22.54 -0.48 8.23
CA PRO A 318 -23.10 -1.62 7.51
C PRO A 318 -24.50 -2.04 7.99
N TRP A 319 -24.94 -1.56 9.16
CA TRP A 319 -26.31 -1.75 9.67
C TRP A 319 -27.28 -0.65 9.25
N PHE A 320 -26.83 0.37 8.51
CA PHE A 320 -27.70 1.38 7.95
C PHE A 320 -28.58 0.77 6.87
N ASN A 321 -29.89 0.96 6.97
CA ASN A 321 -30.83 0.44 5.98
C ASN A 321 -30.75 1.28 4.70
N LEU A 322 -29.98 0.80 3.72
CA LEU A 322 -29.85 1.43 2.40
C LEU A 322 -31.19 1.54 1.67
N GLY A 323 -32.20 0.73 2.01
CA GLY A 323 -33.54 0.82 1.43
C GLY A 323 -34.23 2.17 1.64
N GLN A 324 -33.81 2.96 2.64
CA GLN A 324 -34.30 4.33 2.84
C GLN A 324 -33.65 5.36 1.91
N LEU A 325 -32.49 5.04 1.32
CA LEU A 325 -31.77 5.88 0.36
C LEU A 325 -32.04 5.47 -1.09
N ILE A 326 -32.60 4.28 -1.31
CA ILE A 326 -32.92 3.77 -2.63
C ILE A 326 -34.33 4.22 -2.99
N GLU A 327 -34.39 5.18 -3.90
CA GLU A 327 -35.65 5.63 -4.46
C GLU A 327 -35.97 4.84 -5.73
N HIS A 328 -37.14 4.20 -5.76
CA HIS A 328 -37.58 3.36 -6.87
C HIS A 328 -38.52 4.08 -7.84
N ASP A 329 -38.92 5.31 -7.51
CA ASP A 329 -39.97 6.03 -8.23
C ASP A 329 -39.37 6.98 -9.28
N LEU A 330 -39.84 6.82 -10.52
CA LEU A 330 -39.62 7.76 -11.61
C LEU A 330 -40.69 8.85 -11.60
N VAL A 331 -40.35 10.07 -12.03
CA VAL A 331 -41.33 11.17 -12.16
C VAL A 331 -42.46 10.81 -13.11
N THR A 332 -42.16 9.99 -14.14
CA THR A 332 -43.14 9.36 -15.00
C THR A 332 -42.92 7.84 -15.01
N PRO A 333 -43.94 7.02 -14.66
CA PRO A 333 -43.79 5.57 -14.64
C PRO A 333 -43.61 5.03 -16.06
N THR A 334 -42.57 4.20 -16.25
CA THR A 334 -42.28 3.57 -17.54
C THR A 334 -42.98 2.23 -17.64
N ASN A 335 -43.55 1.92 -18.80
CA ASN A 335 -44.18 0.63 -19.08
C ASN A 335 -43.50 -0.03 -20.28
N LYS A 336 -43.50 -1.37 -20.33
CA LYS A 336 -42.96 -2.13 -21.49
C LYS A 336 -43.69 -1.82 -22.81
N SER A 337 -44.88 -1.22 -22.75
CA SER A 337 -45.66 -0.76 -23.92
C SER A 337 -45.20 0.60 -24.46
N MET A 338 -44.48 1.41 -23.67
CA MET A 338 -43.89 2.66 -24.12
C MET A 338 -42.58 2.35 -24.86
N GLY A 339 -42.41 2.93 -26.06
CA GLY A 339 -41.24 2.65 -26.89
C GLY A 339 -39.92 2.98 -26.17
N LYS A 340 -38.82 2.30 -26.55
CA LYS A 340 -37.49 2.47 -25.92
C LYS A 340 -37.06 3.94 -25.77
N GLU A 341 -37.32 4.77 -26.78
CA GLU A 341 -36.97 6.20 -26.78
C GLU A 341 -37.80 7.02 -25.78
N GLN A 342 -39.08 6.69 -25.58
CA GLN A 342 -39.94 7.38 -24.61
C GLN A 342 -39.53 7.05 -23.18
N ASN A 343 -39.19 5.79 -22.91
CA ASN A 343 -38.67 5.38 -21.59
C ASN A 343 -37.34 6.07 -21.29
N LYS A 344 -36.46 6.21 -22.29
CA LYS A 344 -35.19 6.93 -22.16
C LYS A 344 -35.40 8.41 -21.85
N GLN A 345 -36.35 9.07 -22.52
CA GLN A 345 -36.68 10.47 -22.26
C GLN A 345 -37.23 10.69 -20.85
N SER A 346 -38.14 9.83 -20.38
CA SER A 346 -38.71 9.87 -19.03
C SER A 346 -37.64 9.73 -17.93
N VAL A 347 -36.67 8.82 -18.11
CA VAL A 347 -35.56 8.64 -17.18
C VAL A 347 -34.64 9.88 -17.19
N LEU A 348 -34.30 10.41 -18.37
CA LEU A 348 -33.48 11.62 -18.50
C LEU A 348 -34.16 12.85 -17.89
N GLU A 349 -35.48 12.95 -18.00
CA GLU A 349 -36.26 14.02 -17.39
C GLU A 349 -36.28 13.91 -15.86
N THR A 350 -36.43 12.71 -15.32
CA THR A 350 -36.30 12.45 -13.87
C THR A 350 -34.89 12.83 -13.36
N LEU A 351 -33.84 12.45 -14.10
CA LEU A 351 -32.46 12.80 -13.78
C LEU A 351 -32.22 14.32 -13.80
N ARG A 352 -32.88 15.06 -14.71
CA ARG A 352 -32.76 16.51 -14.83
C ARG A 352 -33.61 17.29 -13.83
N THR A 353 -34.77 16.78 -13.44
CA THR A 353 -35.67 17.50 -12.53
C THR A 353 -35.35 17.23 -11.07
N LYS A 354 -35.11 15.96 -10.72
CA LYS A 354 -34.94 15.53 -9.33
C LYS A 354 -33.47 15.45 -8.89
N TYR A 355 -32.58 15.18 -9.84
CA TYR A 355 -31.18 14.89 -9.55
C TYR A 355 -30.19 15.72 -10.40
N HIS A 356 -30.54 16.96 -10.76
CA HIS A 356 -29.66 17.83 -11.56
C HIS A 356 -28.33 18.11 -10.85
N ASP A 357 -28.40 18.26 -9.53
CA ASP A 357 -27.23 18.49 -8.70
C ASP A 357 -26.50 17.20 -8.38
N TYR A 358 -26.87 16.03 -8.89
CA TYR A 358 -26.17 14.79 -8.54
C TYR A 358 -25.14 14.40 -9.61
N THR A 359 -24.05 13.77 -9.22
CA THR A 359 -23.14 13.06 -10.12
C THR A 359 -23.77 11.73 -10.51
N HIS A 360 -23.95 11.52 -11.81
CA HIS A 360 -24.63 10.33 -12.34
C HIS A 360 -23.60 9.23 -12.62
N ILE A 361 -23.77 8.08 -11.98
CA ILE A 361 -22.95 6.88 -12.21
C ILE A 361 -23.88 5.78 -12.72
N TYR A 362 -23.60 5.30 -13.93
CA TYR A 362 -24.39 4.26 -14.58
C TYR A 362 -23.71 2.90 -14.36
N THR A 363 -24.49 1.90 -13.95
CA THR A 363 -24.02 0.52 -13.80
C THR A 363 -24.75 -0.38 -14.78
N ASP A 364 -24.08 -1.44 -15.23
CA ASP A 364 -24.74 -2.47 -16.03
C ASP A 364 -25.76 -3.23 -15.14
N GLY A 365 -27.02 -3.22 -15.53
CA GLY A 365 -28.11 -3.74 -14.72
C GLY A 365 -28.21 -5.26 -14.83
N SER A 366 -28.12 -5.98 -13.71
CA SER A 366 -28.44 -7.42 -13.69
C SER A 366 -29.95 -7.65 -13.60
N LYS A 367 -30.44 -8.69 -14.28
CA LYS A 367 -31.85 -9.07 -14.31
C LYS A 367 -32.17 -9.93 -13.09
N SER A 368 -33.04 -9.45 -12.20
CA SER A 368 -33.63 -10.27 -11.14
C SER A 368 -34.71 -11.19 -11.73
N ASN A 369 -34.98 -12.33 -11.08
CA ASN A 369 -36.05 -13.27 -11.44
C ASN A 369 -37.45 -12.62 -11.47
N ASP A 370 -37.62 -11.45 -10.85
CA ASP A 370 -38.87 -10.66 -10.85
C ASP A 370 -38.96 -9.64 -12.02
N ASP A 371 -38.13 -9.80 -13.07
CA ASP A 371 -38.24 -9.09 -14.35
C ASP A 371 -38.12 -7.55 -14.27
N LYS A 372 -37.63 -7.00 -13.15
CA LYS A 372 -37.22 -5.59 -12.99
C LYS A 372 -35.74 -5.41 -13.37
N THR A 373 -35.44 -4.40 -14.18
CA THR A 373 -34.09 -4.08 -14.67
C THR A 373 -33.66 -2.65 -14.35
N GLY A 374 -32.50 -2.52 -13.73
CA GLY A 374 -31.75 -1.26 -13.61
C GLY A 374 -31.69 -0.71 -12.18
N ALA A 375 -30.48 -0.52 -11.66
CA ALA A 375 -30.21 0.29 -10.49
C ALA A 375 -29.24 1.40 -10.88
N ALA A 376 -29.56 2.64 -10.52
CA ALA A 376 -28.68 3.79 -10.65
C ALA A 376 -28.43 4.36 -9.24
N PHE A 377 -27.20 4.78 -8.97
CA PHE A 377 -26.84 5.45 -7.71
C PHE A 377 -26.50 6.90 -8.00
N LEU A 378 -27.01 7.81 -7.16
CA LEU A 378 -26.92 9.25 -7.35
C LEU A 378 -26.21 9.86 -6.14
N PHE A 379 -25.21 10.70 -6.36
CA PHE A 379 -24.51 11.46 -5.29
C PHE A 379 -24.65 12.97 -5.47
N HIS A 380 -25.16 13.71 -4.47
CA HIS A 380 -25.40 15.16 -4.55
C HIS A 380 -24.08 15.96 -4.65
N LYS A 381 -23.98 16.92 -5.58
CA LYS A 381 -22.82 17.81 -5.86
C LYS A 381 -22.65 18.89 -4.79
N THR A 382 -23.75 19.38 -4.22
CA THR A 382 -23.71 20.34 -3.09
C THR A 382 -23.87 19.71 -1.71
N LEU A 383 -23.47 18.46 -1.50
CA LEU A 383 -23.12 18.01 -0.15
C LEU A 383 -21.64 18.37 0.07
N PRO A 384 -21.32 19.55 0.62
CA PRO A 384 -20.02 19.71 1.25
C PRO A 384 -19.99 18.71 2.40
N THR A 385 -18.91 17.95 2.50
CA THR A 385 -18.53 17.28 3.74
C THR A 385 -18.23 18.34 4.81
N GLN A 386 -19.27 18.92 5.39
CA GLN A 386 -19.27 19.66 6.65
C GLN A 386 -20.67 19.55 7.27
N ILE A 387 -20.81 18.72 8.32
CA ILE A 387 -21.81 18.95 9.35
C ILE A 387 -21.03 19.45 10.56
N GLY A 388 -21.19 20.74 10.86
CA GLY A 388 -20.55 21.47 11.94
C GLY A 388 -20.46 22.95 11.59
N ASP A 389 -21.51 23.69 11.94
CA ASP A 389 -21.70 25.12 11.72
C ASP A 389 -20.50 25.99 12.15
N SER A 390 -20.08 26.93 11.31
CA SER A 390 -20.19 28.38 11.58
C SER A 390 -19.33 29.23 10.62
N MET A 391 -19.93 30.35 10.21
CA MET A 391 -19.35 31.52 9.53
C MET A 391 -19.12 31.45 8.01
N ARG A 392 -20.13 31.95 7.28
CA ARG A 392 -19.96 32.66 6.01
C ARG A 392 -19.38 34.05 6.28
N PRO A 393 -18.44 34.57 5.47
CA PRO A 393 -18.38 35.98 5.16
C PRO A 393 -19.19 36.25 3.88
N GLN A 394 -19.95 37.35 3.89
CA GLN A 394 -20.57 37.92 2.70
C GLN A 394 -19.53 38.67 1.87
N LEU A 395 -19.70 38.57 0.54
CA LEU A 395 -19.04 39.24 -0.58
C LEU A 395 -17.64 38.76 -0.96
#